data_AF-A0A8S2XBB6-F1
#
_entry.id   AF-A0A8S2XBB6-F1
#
_cell.length_a   1.000
_cell.length_b   1.000
_cell.length_c   1.000
_cell.angle_alpha   90.00
_cell.angle_beta   90.00
_cell.angle_gamma   90.00
#
_symmetry.space_group_name_H-M   'P 1'
#
loop_
_entity.id
_entity.type
_entity.pdbx_description
1 polymer ?
#
loop_
_entity_poly.entity_id
_entity_poly.type
_entity_poly.pdbx_seq_one_letter_code
_entity_poly.pdbx_strand_id
1 'polypeptide(L)' 'TGHLACMKKFKENCGLQIYNLGTGKGYSVLEMIKALEKASGKTIAFKECPRRP' A
#
# COMPACT_ATOMS: atom_id res chain seq x y z
N THR A 1 9.96 0.76 9.53
CA THR A 1 9.17 1.60 8.60
C THR A 1 10.12 2.33 7.67
N GLY A 2 9.65 2.79 6.50
CA GLY A 2 10.48 3.56 5.55
C GLY A 2 11.16 4.76 6.21
N HIS A 3 10.45 5.46 7.11
CA HIS A 3 10.99 6.55 7.93
C HIS A 3 12.24 6.14 8.72
N LEU A 4 12.22 5.01 9.44
CA LEU A 4 13.37 4.55 10.23
C LEU A 4 14.57 4.15 9.35
N ALA A 5 14.29 3.52 8.20
CA ALA A 5 15.33 3.14 7.23
C ALA A 5 16.00 4.37 6.61
N CYS A 6 15.21 5.40 6.30
CA CYS A 6 15.69 6.70 5.82
C CYS A 6 16.68 7.32 6.82
N MET A 7 16.33 7.37 8.12
CA MET A 7 17.20 7.91 9.17
C MET A 7 18.53 7.15 9.30
N LYS A 8 18.55 5.83 9.08
CA LYS A 8 19.80 5.06 9.04
C LYS A 8 20.65 5.44 7.83
N LYS A 9 20.03 5.54 6.65
CA LYS A 9 20.70 5.85 5.39
C LYS A 9 21.30 7.27 5.36
N PHE A 10 20.63 8.22 6.01
CA PHE A 10 21.14 9.59 6.18
C PHE A 10 22.50 9.64 6.88
N LYS A 11 22.78 8.72 7.81
CA LYS A 11 24.08 8.66 8.52
C LYS A 11 25.23 8.19 7.62
N GLU A 12 24.93 7.65 6.45
CA GLU A 12 25.91 7.12 5.49
C GLU A 12 26.31 8.14 4.41
N ASN A 13 25.97 9.43 4.55
CA ASN A 13 26.20 10.47 3.52
C ASN A 13 25.67 10.06 2.14
N CYS A 14 24.42 9.59 2.08
CA CYS A 14 23.86 8.92 0.90
C CYS A 14 23.62 9.81 -0.34
N GLY A 15 23.78 11.14 -0.23
CA GLY A 15 23.45 12.08 -1.31
C GLY A 15 21.97 12.01 -1.71
N LEU A 16 21.66 12.27 -2.98
CA LEU A 16 20.32 12.09 -3.53
C LEU A 16 20.11 10.62 -3.95
N GLN A 17 19.08 9.99 -3.38
CA GLN A 17 18.69 8.63 -3.72
C GLN A 17 17.17 8.55 -3.86
N ILE A 18 16.71 7.81 -4.86
CA ILE A 18 15.28 7.63 -5.16
C ILE A 18 14.94 6.16 -4.93
N TYR A 19 13.93 5.92 -4.09
CA TYR A 19 13.51 4.57 -3.72
C TYR A 19 11.99 4.42 -3.90
N ASN A 20 11.59 3.34 -4.57
CA ASN A 20 10.18 2.91 -4.58
C ASN A 20 9.89 2.14 -3.29
N LEU A 21 8.95 2.62 -2.49
CA LEU A 21 8.53 1.97 -1.25
C LEU A 21 7.18 1.29 -1.47
N GLY A 22 7.22 -0.02 -1.74
CA GLY A 22 6.04 -0.84 -1.88
C GLY A 22 6.27 -2.23 -1.28
N THR A 23 5.18 -2.98 -1.09
CA THR A 23 5.25 -4.37 -0.61
C THR A 23 5.73 -5.35 -1.68
N GLY A 24 5.83 -4.92 -2.94
CA GLY A 24 6.09 -5.78 -4.10
C GLY A 24 4.92 -6.70 -4.46
N LYS A 25 3.81 -6.64 -3.71
CA LYS A 25 2.64 -7.49 -3.92
C LYS A 25 1.41 -6.62 -4.18
N GLY A 26 0.84 -6.78 -5.38
CA GLY A 26 -0.42 -6.16 -5.74
C GLY A 26 -1.62 -6.89 -5.14
N TYR A 27 -2.69 -6.15 -4.88
CA TYR A 27 -3.99 -6.68 -4.52
C TYR A 27 -5.04 -6.06 -5.44
N SER A 28 -5.98 -6.87 -5.89
CA SER A 28 -7.17 -6.41 -6.59
C SER A 28 -8.12 -5.66 -5.65
N VAL A 29 -9.03 -4.88 -6.24
CA VAL A 29 -10.11 -4.20 -5.50
C VAL A 29 -10.93 -5.19 -4.68
N LEU A 30 -11.27 -6.35 -5.27
CA LEU A 30 -12.07 -7.37 -4.62
C LEU A 30 -11.34 -8.04 -3.45
N GLU A 31 -10.03 -8.23 -3.53
CA GLU A 31 -9.23 -8.74 -2.41
C GLU A 31 -9.19 -7.75 -1.25
N MET A 32 -9.11 -6.45 -1.52
CA MET A 32 -9.19 -5.43 -0.47
C MET A 32 -10.56 -5.42 0.22
N ILE A 33 -11.65 -5.54 -0.54
CA ILE A 33 -13.01 -5.61 0.02
C ILE A 33 -13.12 -6.82 0.95
N LYS A 34 -12.74 -8.02 0.50
CA LYS A 34 -12.78 -9.24 1.32
C LYS A 34 -11.94 -9.12 2.59
N ALA A 35 -10.75 -8.51 2.49
CA ALA A 35 -9.89 -8.28 3.65
C ALA A 35 -10.54 -7.33 4.67
N LEU A 36 -11.18 -6.27 4.20
CA LEU A 36 -11.87 -5.30 5.04
C LEU A 36 -13.15 -5.87 5.66
N GLU A 37 -13.91 -6.69 4.93
CA GLU A 37 -15.05 -7.44 5.47
C GLU A 37 -14.60 -8.36 6.62
N LYS A 38 -13.53 -9.13 6.40
CA LYS A 38 -12.94 -10.00 7.42
C LYS A 38 -12.48 -9.22 8.66
N ALA A 39 -11.84 -8.07 8.47
CA ALA A 39 -11.31 -7.26 9.56
C ALA A 39 -12.43 -6.53 10.35
N SER A 40 -13.48 -6.10 9.67
CA SER A 40 -14.58 -5.34 10.26
C SER A 40 -15.75 -6.20 10.76
N GLY A 41 -15.83 -7.46 10.31
CA GLY A 41 -16.95 -8.36 10.59
C GLY A 41 -18.26 -7.93 9.91
N LYS A 42 -18.22 -7.01 8.94
CA LYS A 42 -19.39 -6.46 8.25
C LYS A 42 -19.27 -6.71 6.76
N THR A 43 -20.39 -7.00 6.11
CA THR A 43 -20.47 -7.04 4.63
C THR A 43 -20.30 -5.64 4.05
N ILE A 44 -19.52 -5.52 2.98
CA ILE A 44 -19.21 -4.25 2.33
C ILE A 44 -19.84 -4.26 0.94
N ALA A 45 -20.92 -3.49 0.79
CA ALA A 45 -21.58 -3.32 -0.49
C ALA A 45 -20.70 -2.52 -1.47
N PHE A 46 -20.62 -3.00 -2.70
CA PHE A 46 -19.98 -2.31 -3.82
C PHE A 46 -20.79 -2.50 -5.10
N LYS A 47 -20.48 -1.71 -6.12
CA LYS A 47 -21.11 -1.79 -7.45
C LYS A 47 -20.03 -1.73 -8.51
N GLU A 48 -20.15 -2.60 -9.51
CA GLU A 48 -19.32 -2.54 -10.71
C GLU A 48 -19.66 -1.28 -11.52
N CYS A 49 -18.62 -0.52 -11.85
CA CYS A 49 -18.73 0.74 -12.59
C CYS A 49 -17.73 0.75 -13.75
N PRO A 50 -17.96 1.56 -14.80
CA PRO A 50 -16.99 1.74 -15.87
C PRO A 50 -15.62 2.15 -15.34
N ARG A 51 -14.57 1.86 -16.12
CA ARG A 51 -13.20 2.27 -15.79
C ARG A 51 -13.14 3.79 -15.64
N ARG A 52 -12.44 4.26 -14.60
CA ARG A 52 -12.17 5.70 -14.41
C ARG A 52 -11.43 6.25 -15.65
N PRO A 53 -11.87 7.38 -16.25
CA PRO A 53 -11.18 8.00 -17.38
C PRO A 53 -9.73 8.37 -17.05
#